data_AF-A0A954WCL7-F1
#
_entry.id   AF-A0A954WCL7-F1
#
_cell.length_a   1.000
_cell.length_b   1.000
_cell.length_c   1.000
_cell.angle_alpha   90.00
_cell.angle_beta   90.00
_cell.angle_gamma   90.00
#
_symmetry.space_group_name_H-M   'P 1'
#
loop_
_entity.id
_entity.type
_entity.pdbx_description
1 polymer ?
#
loop_
_entity_poly.entity_id
_entity_poly.type
_entity_poly.pdbx_seq_one_letter_code
_entity_poly.pdbx_strand_id
1 'polypeptide(L)'
;MKCEYACGQVEHRIARRSFLGGLAAGVAATGCVSSSLPNALAGELQTRGKQLLVVFLAGGVSQLETWDPKPGTDTGGPFRPIATSVPGIQICELLPFTAQQ
;
A
#
# COMPACT_ATOMS: atom_id res chain seq x y z
N MET A 1 -46.13 -26.18 -4.45
CA MET A 1 -45.53 -26.65 -5.71
C MET A 1 -44.03 -26.77 -5.51
N LYS A 2 -43.45 -27.97 -5.61
CA LYS A 2 -41.99 -28.13 -5.64
C LYS A 2 -41.54 -27.81 -7.06
N CYS A 3 -40.63 -26.84 -7.21
CA CYS A 3 -40.10 -26.47 -8.52
C CYS A 3 -39.13 -27.57 -8.98
N GLU A 4 -39.58 -28.45 -9.87
CA GLU A 4 -38.77 -29.59 -10.36
C GLU A 4 -37.82 -29.23 -11.51
N TYR A 5 -37.85 -28.00 -12.03
CA TYR A 5 -37.18 -27.70 -13.30
C TYR A 5 -35.70 -27.29 -13.18
N ALA A 6 -35.18 -26.91 -12.00
CA ALA A 6 -33.91 -26.19 -11.94
C ALA A 6 -32.68 -26.96 -11.42
N CYS A 7 -32.83 -27.98 -10.55
CA CYS A 7 -31.68 -28.45 -9.75
C CYS A 7 -30.86 -29.64 -10.30
N GLY A 8 -31.21 -30.20 -11.46
CA GLY A 8 -30.59 -31.44 -11.97
C GLY A 8 -29.85 -31.33 -13.31
N GLN A 9 -30.00 -30.22 -14.03
CA GLN A 9 -29.44 -30.02 -15.36
C GLN A 9 -27.94 -29.71 -15.30
N VAL A 10 -27.21 -29.97 -16.39
CA VAL A 10 -25.76 -29.71 -16.48
C VAL A 10 -25.48 -28.21 -16.25
N GLU A 11 -26.32 -27.30 -16.75
CA GLU A 11 -26.15 -25.87 -16.51
C GLU A 11 -26.24 -25.49 -15.02
N HIS A 12 -27.03 -26.22 -14.23
CA HIS A 12 -27.13 -25.99 -12.79
C HIS A 12 -25.98 -26.62 -12.00
N ARG A 13 -25.38 -27.71 -12.51
CA ARG A 13 -24.14 -28.28 -11.93
C ARG A 13 -22.93 -27.39 -12.16
N ILE A 14 -22.87 -26.69 -13.29
CA ILE A 14 -21.85 -25.69 -13.65
C ILE A 14 -22.36 -24.27 -13.32
N ALA A 15 -23.22 -24.12 -12.31
CA ALA A 15 -23.64 -22.81 -11.87
C ALA A 15 -22.43 -21.97 -11.42
N ARG A 16 -22.48 -20.66 -11.66
CA ARG A 16 -21.42 -19.69 -11.32
C ARG A 16 -20.87 -19.87 -9.90
N ARG A 17 -21.74 -20.17 -8.93
CA ARG A 17 -21.38 -20.47 -7.54
C ARG A 17 -20.45 -21.69 -7.43
N SER A 18 -20.80 -22.80 -8.08
CA SER A 18 -20.04 -24.04 -8.02
C SER A 18 -18.71 -23.92 -8.77
N PHE A 19 -18.70 -23.21 -9.90
CA PHE A 19 -17.48 -22.91 -10.65
C PHE A 19 -16.50 -22.03 -9.85
N LEU A 20 -16.97 -20.92 -9.29
CA LEU A 20 -16.14 -20.03 -8.48
C LEU A 20 -15.70 -20.70 -7.17
N GLY A 21 -16.56 -21.51 -6.55
CA GLY A 21 -16.22 -22.30 -5.37
C GLY A 21 -15.15 -23.35 -5.65
N GLY A 22 -15.24 -24.08 -6.78
CA GLY A 22 -14.26 -25.05 -7.22
C GLY A 22 -12.91 -24.41 -7.59
N LEU A 23 -12.92 -23.26 -8.27
CA LEU A 23 -11.72 -22.49 -8.58
C LEU A 23 -11.01 -22.00 -7.30
N ALA A 24 -11.77 -21.44 -6.35
CA ALA A 24 -11.23 -20.98 -5.08
C ALA A 24 -10.62 -22.14 -4.27
N ALA A 25 -11.28 -23.31 -4.25
CA ALA A 25 -10.76 -24.51 -3.59
C ALA A 25 -9.48 -25.04 -4.26
N GLY A 26 -9.41 -25.04 -5.60
CA GLY A 26 -8.21 -25.44 -6.35
C GLY A 26 -7.03 -24.51 -6.14
N VAL A 27 -7.27 -23.20 -6.10
CA VAL A 27 -6.24 -22.17 -5.82
C VAL A 27 -5.79 -22.24 -4.36
N ALA A 28 -6.68 -22.46 -3.41
CA ALA A 28 -6.30 -22.65 -2.00
C ALA A 28 -5.45 -23.92 -1.83
N ALA A 29 -5.83 -25.03 -2.48
CA ALA A 29 -5.08 -26.28 -2.41
C ALA A 29 -3.66 -26.16 -3.00
N THR A 30 -3.48 -25.42 -4.09
CA THR A 30 -2.16 -25.17 -4.70
C THR A 30 -1.36 -24.05 -3.99
N GLY A 31 -2.05 -23.07 -3.42
CA GLY A 31 -1.43 -22.02 -2.60
C GLY A 31 -0.77 -22.56 -1.33
N CYS A 32 -1.36 -23.57 -0.69
CA CYS A 32 -0.77 -24.24 0.49
C CYS A 32 0.49 -25.06 0.17
N VAL A 33 0.64 -25.55 -1.07
CA VAL A 33 1.88 -26.20 -1.52
C VAL A 33 2.98 -25.15 -1.79
N SER A 34 2.58 -23.93 -2.17
CA SER A 34 3.48 -22.81 -2.43
C SER A 34 4.01 -22.16 -1.14
N SER A 35 3.25 -22.20 -0.04
CA SER A 35 3.70 -21.72 1.28
C SER A 35 4.70 -22.64 1.97
N SER A 36 5.00 -23.80 1.37
CA SER A 36 6.01 -24.76 1.84
C SER A 36 7.37 -24.58 1.19
N LEU A 37 7.52 -23.63 0.25
CA LEU A 37 8.84 -23.20 -0.25
C LEU A 37 9.47 -22.28 0.81
N PRO A 38 10.53 -22.71 1.50
CA PRO A 38 11.20 -21.86 2.47
C PRO A 38 11.80 -20.67 1.72
N ASN A 39 11.34 -19.45 2.04
CA ASN A 39 12.09 -18.21 2.29
C ASN A 39 13.48 -18.00 1.62
N ALA A 40 13.76 -18.57 0.45
CA ALA A 40 15.03 -18.42 -0.25
C ALA A 40 15.25 -16.94 -0.64
N LEU A 41 14.16 -16.21 -0.85
CA LEU A 41 14.18 -14.77 -1.11
C LEU A 41 14.50 -13.93 0.14
N ALA A 42 14.12 -14.40 1.33
CA ALA A 42 14.32 -13.65 2.57
C ALA A 42 15.81 -13.53 2.93
N GLY A 43 16.58 -14.59 2.69
CA GLY A 43 18.04 -14.59 2.90
C GLY A 43 18.78 -13.64 1.95
N GLU A 44 18.33 -13.53 0.69
CA GLU A 44 18.92 -12.62 -0.30
C GLU A 44 18.63 -11.13 -0.01
N LEU A 45 17.48 -10.83 0.61
CA LEU A 45 17.16 -9.47 1.02
C LEU A 45 18.02 -9.02 2.22
N GLN A 46 18.37 -9.95 3.11
CA GLN A 46 19.17 -9.67 4.30
C GLN A 46 20.65 -9.40 3.98
N THR A 47 21.22 -10.06 2.96
CA THR A 47 22.63 -9.84 2.54
C THR A 47 22.87 -8.48 1.87
N ARG A 48 21.84 -7.86 1.30
CA ARG A 48 21.96 -6.56 0.60
C ARG A 48 21.95 -5.34 1.52
N GLY A 49 21.84 -5.54 2.84
CA GLY A 49 21.87 -4.45 3.83
C GLY A 49 20.79 -3.38 3.62
N LYS A 50 19.67 -3.74 2.96
CA LYS A 50 18.61 -2.79 2.64
C LYS A 50 17.81 -2.46 3.90
N GLN A 51 17.68 -1.18 4.20
CA GLN A 51 16.83 -0.67 5.27
C GLN A 51 15.56 -0.06 4.67
N LEU A 52 14.40 -0.40 5.22
CA LEU A 52 13.10 0.14 4.80
C LEU A 52 12.46 0.85 5.99
N LEU A 53 12.22 2.14 5.85
CA LEU A 53 11.38 2.92 6.76
C LEU A 53 10.00 3.10 6.13
N VAL A 54 8.97 2.51 6.72
CA VAL A 54 7.59 2.70 6.30
C VAL A 54 6.93 3.74 7.18
N VAL A 55 6.64 4.92 6.62
CA VAL A 55 5.86 5.95 7.30
C VAL A 55 4.41 5.81 6.82
N PHE A 56 3.55 5.22 7.66
CA PHE A 56 2.14 5.05 7.33
C PHE A 56 1.36 6.32 7.67
N LEU A 57 1.00 7.07 6.63
CA LEU A 57 0.16 8.26 6.75
C LEU A 57 -1.26 7.87 6.34
N ALA A 58 -2.17 7.76 7.31
CA ALA A 58 -3.56 7.42 7.06
C ALA A 58 -4.25 8.52 6.23
N GLY A 59 -4.21 8.40 4.91
CA GLY A 59 -4.68 9.42 3.95
C GLY A 59 -3.57 10.21 3.23
N GLY A 60 -2.30 9.93 3.52
CA GLY A 60 -1.15 10.59 2.88
C GLY A 60 -0.80 11.96 3.46
N VAL A 61 0.29 12.54 2.96
CA VAL A 61 0.67 13.93 3.22
C VAL A 61 -0.03 14.87 2.23
N SER A 62 -0.51 16.02 2.70
CA SER A 62 -0.96 17.08 1.80
C SER A 62 0.25 17.66 1.05
N GLN A 63 0.23 17.60 -0.29
CA GLN A 63 1.32 18.13 -1.12
C GLN A 63 1.54 19.64 -0.90
N LEU A 64 0.45 20.39 -0.68
CA LEU A 64 0.48 21.85 -0.50
C LEU A 64 0.91 22.30 0.90
N GLU A 65 0.68 21.47 1.92
CA GLU A 65 0.94 21.86 3.32
C GLU A 65 2.25 21.28 3.88
N THR A 66 2.74 20.16 3.33
CA THR A 66 3.88 19.43 3.93
C THR A 66 5.20 20.19 3.85
N TRP A 67 5.38 20.96 2.78
CA TRP A 67 6.65 21.64 2.49
C TRP A 67 6.57 23.16 2.66
N ASP A 68 5.37 23.73 2.70
CA ASP A 68 5.16 25.18 2.74
C ASP A 68 4.94 25.67 4.19
N PRO A 69 5.88 26.43 4.76
CA PRO A 69 5.76 26.93 6.13
C PRO A 69 4.69 28.02 6.30
N LYS A 70 4.16 28.62 5.23
CA LYS A 70 3.14 29.70 5.25
C LYS A 70 3.36 30.74 6.36
N PRO A 71 4.49 31.46 6.37
CA PRO A 71 4.82 32.38 7.46
C PRO A 71 3.81 33.54 7.53
N GLY A 72 3.31 33.80 8.74
CA GLY A 72 2.42 34.94 9.00
C GLY A 72 0.95 34.73 8.63
N THR A 73 0.52 33.49 8.36
CA THR A 73 -0.90 33.15 8.15
C THR A 73 -1.47 32.39 9.34
N ASP A 74 -2.80 32.43 9.49
CA ASP A 74 -3.52 31.67 10.53
C ASP A 74 -3.41 30.15 10.34
N THR A 75 -3.10 29.72 9.12
CA THR A 75 -2.90 28.31 8.75
C THR A 75 -1.44 27.86 8.84
N GLY A 76 -0.52 28.79 9.08
CA GLY A 76 0.89 28.51 9.25
C GLY A 76 1.17 27.83 10.58
N GLY A 77 2.00 26.79 10.56
CA GLY A 77 2.48 26.15 11.77
C GLY A 77 3.41 27.07 12.58
N PRO A 78 3.78 26.69 13.82
CA PRO A 78 4.61 27.51 14.71
C PRO A 78 6.10 27.54 14.32
N PHE A 79 6.47 26.90 13.22
CA PHE A 79 7.86 26.64 12.86
C PHE A 79 8.40 27.70 11.91
N ARG A 80 9.71 27.99 12.03
CA ARG A 80 10.35 29.02 11.22
C ARG A 80 10.66 28.50 9.80
N PRO A 81 10.50 29.35 8.76
CA PRO A 81 11.02 29.04 7.44
C PRO A 81 12.55 29.11 7.42
N ILE A 82 13.17 28.15 6.75
CA ILE A 82 14.61 28.12 6.43
C ILE A 82 14.80 28.11 4.91
N ALA A 83 15.89 28.71 4.44
CA ALA A 83 16.26 28.69 3.02
C ALA A 83 16.69 27.28 2.57
N THR A 84 16.41 26.94 1.32
CA THR A 84 16.92 25.71 0.69
C THR A 84 18.09 25.99 -0.25
N SER A 85 18.66 24.93 -0.83
CA SER A 85 19.67 24.97 -1.90
C SER A 85 19.21 25.75 -3.14
N VAL A 86 17.90 25.87 -3.37
CA VAL A 86 17.30 26.57 -4.50
C VAL A 86 16.89 27.98 -4.08
N PRO A 87 17.42 29.04 -4.74
CA PRO A 87 17.06 30.41 -4.41
C PRO A 87 15.55 30.66 -4.47
N GLY A 88 15.01 31.30 -3.43
CA GLY A 88 13.60 31.67 -3.34
C GLY A 88 12.68 30.57 -2.81
N ILE A 89 13.19 29.36 -2.54
CA ILE A 89 12.41 28.29 -1.90
C ILE A 89 12.74 28.24 -0.40
N GLN A 90 11.70 28.07 0.42
CA GLN A 90 11.80 27.91 1.86
C GLN A 90 11.00 26.70 2.32
N ILE A 91 11.50 26.03 3.35
CA ILE A 91 10.79 24.94 4.04
C ILE A 91 10.88 25.10 5.56
N CYS A 92 10.16 24.29 6.31
CA CYS A 92 10.18 24.31 7.78
C CYS A 92 11.56 23.94 8.36
N GLU A 93 11.97 24.59 9.45
CA GLU A 93 13.24 24.34 10.17
C GLU A 93 13.42 22.89 10.68
N LEU A 94 12.34 22.10 10.74
CA LEU A 94 12.38 20.68 11.11
C LEU A 94 12.91 19.77 10.00
N LEU A 95 13.16 20.30 8.80
CA LEU A 95 13.62 19.54 7.63
C LEU A 95 15.01 19.99 7.16
N PRO A 96 16.02 20.12 8.05
CA PRO A 96 17.30 20.77 7.72
C PRO A 96 18.11 20.00 6.67
N PHE A 97 17.98 18.67 6.63
CA PHE A 97 18.68 17.84 5.64
C PHE A 97 17.99 17.90 4.27
N THR A 98 16.66 17.99 4.25
CA THR A 98 15.91 18.14 2.99
C THR A 98 16.15 19.52 2.37
N ALA A 99 16.35 20.56 3.19
CA ALA A 99 16.71 21.89 2.71
C ALA A 99 18.02 21.93 1.91
N GLN A 100 18.90 20.94 2.10
CA GLN A 100 20.23 20.88 1.47
C GLN A 100 20.27 20.04 0.18
N GLN A 101 19.17 19.41 -0.22
CA GLN A 101 19.12 18.52 -1.39
C GLN A 101 19.09 19.24 -2.72
#